data_AF-A0AAC9MY59-F1
#
_entry.id   AF-A0AAC9MY59-F1
#
_cell.length_a   1.000
_cell.length_b   1.000
_cell.length_c   1.000
_cell.angle_alpha   90.00
_cell.angle_beta   90.00
_cell.angle_gamma   90.00
#
_symmetry.space_group_name_H-M   'P 1'
#
loop_
_entity.id
_entity.type
_entity.pdbx_description
1 polymer ?
#
loop_
_entity_poly.entity_id
_entity_poly.type
_entity_poly.pdbx_seq_one_letter_code
_entity_poly.pdbx_strand_id
1 'polypeptide(L)'
;MSRRSLVRRSAAVVVAAVITPLGMIGAATAEESAGSAPAASVAAAEQLDRLAVTTTQVASGLQRPTAITAPDDGSSRLLIAEKPGTVRVYNPDSGLESEPLLDITDRVDDTANERGLLGIAASPDFEETHSLYVAYTSLPAGEVTLSRFALSDAAQDPVPADAEEVLITQPHSEFTNHNGGQVAFGPDGALYWSLGDGGGSGDALDVAQDLGSLLGKILRIDVSADCPDAYCVPADNPFVGDENARPEIWAYGLRNAWRFSFDSQDGSLWIADVGQGTQEEVNRLAPDQGGANLGWPCREGTSEFDPSRCSSDVDYVEPVFTYQTGADGCAIVGGHVYRGAQFADAAAGAYVTTDYCTATGWAIDAAPESSHPSAVIGEFPIQVSTFGEDADGELYVVNDLPGQLHEVSFELEPDASNCAVGYEVRNQWGTGYIGAVTVTNNGTEPIEDWSLSWTSAPGERVTSAWNATVVADTGTITVRGAEWNSSIAPGASVDFEFLATHSGAVSVPGEFTMNGSVCD
;
A
#
# COMPACT_ATOMS: atom_id res chain seq x y z
N MET A 1 62.91 -40.92 -17.52
CA MET A 1 63.25 -41.06 -16.09
C MET A 1 64.58 -40.35 -15.79
N SER A 2 64.52 -39.42 -14.84
CA SER A 2 65.57 -39.01 -13.91
C SER A 2 66.69 -38.04 -14.32
N ARG A 3 66.63 -36.87 -13.64
CA ARG A 3 67.70 -35.97 -13.16
C ARG A 3 68.40 -35.06 -14.17
N ARG A 4 68.16 -33.74 -14.02
CA ARG A 4 69.09 -32.72 -13.49
C ARG A 4 68.55 -31.32 -13.80
N SER A 5 68.45 -30.44 -12.81
CA SER A 5 68.68 -29.01 -13.05
C SER A 5 69.35 -28.37 -11.83
N LEU A 6 70.23 -27.43 -12.15
CA LEU A 6 71.28 -26.84 -11.35
C LEU A 6 71.08 -25.32 -11.43
N VAL A 7 71.47 -24.65 -10.35
CA VAL A 7 71.94 -23.25 -10.28
C VAL A 7 70.90 -22.12 -10.25
N ARG A 8 70.89 -21.49 -9.07
CA ARG A 8 70.39 -20.14 -8.75
C ARG A 8 71.25 -19.03 -9.37
N ARG A 9 70.63 -17.91 -9.75
CA ARG A 9 71.23 -16.56 -9.72
C ARG A 9 70.21 -15.49 -9.35
N SER A 10 70.61 -14.67 -8.36
CA SER A 10 70.34 -13.23 -8.17
C SER A 10 68.89 -12.79 -7.86
N ALA A 11 68.59 -11.77 -7.05
CA ALA A 11 69.36 -10.58 -6.67
C ALA A 11 68.99 -10.09 -5.25
N ALA A 12 69.92 -9.35 -4.64
CA ALA A 12 69.74 -8.63 -3.40
C ALA A 12 69.29 -7.19 -3.67
N VAL A 13 68.38 -6.62 -2.85
CA VAL A 13 68.33 -5.18 -2.58
C VAL A 13 68.01 -4.93 -1.10
N VAL A 14 68.76 -3.97 -0.59
CA VAL A 14 69.01 -3.43 0.75
C VAL A 14 67.78 -3.01 1.56
N VAL A 15 67.83 -3.30 2.86
CA VAL A 15 66.94 -2.79 3.94
C VAL A 15 67.41 -1.42 4.40
N ALA A 16 66.49 -0.46 4.52
CA ALA A 16 66.69 0.77 5.28
C ALA A 16 65.56 0.90 6.32
N ALA A 17 65.93 0.87 7.60
CA ALA A 17 65.05 1.11 8.73
C ALA A 17 65.01 2.60 9.04
N VAL A 18 63.81 3.18 9.16
CA VAL A 18 63.58 4.49 9.78
C VAL A 18 62.47 4.33 10.81
N ILE A 19 62.79 4.73 12.04
CA ILE A 19 61.91 4.78 13.20
C ILE A 19 61.14 6.11 13.15
N THR A 20 59.82 6.08 13.31
CA THR A 20 58.98 7.28 13.51
C THR A 20 57.98 7.08 14.67
N PRO A 21 57.62 8.17 15.38
CA PRO A 21 57.12 8.12 16.75
C PRO A 21 55.61 7.89 16.86
N LEU A 22 55.21 7.43 18.05
CA LEU A 22 53.84 7.38 18.57
C LEU A 22 53.10 8.71 18.31
N GLY A 23 52.08 8.67 17.45
CA GLY A 23 51.09 9.73 17.29
C GLY A 23 49.77 9.29 17.93
N MET A 24 49.25 10.09 18.85
CA MET A 24 47.91 9.91 19.40
C MET A 24 46.88 10.02 18.26
N ILE A 25 46.12 8.96 18.01
CA ILE A 25 44.93 9.03 17.18
C ILE A 25 43.83 9.57 18.08
N GLY A 26 43.45 10.83 17.85
CA GLY A 26 42.26 11.42 18.45
C GLY A 26 41.03 10.60 18.03
N ALA A 27 40.17 10.29 19.00
CA ALA A 27 38.84 9.77 18.73
C ALA A 27 38.09 10.84 17.92
N ALA A 28 37.92 10.59 16.61
CA ALA A 28 36.92 11.29 15.84
C ALA A 28 35.57 10.73 16.29
N THR A 29 34.85 11.50 17.08
CA THR A 29 33.40 11.34 17.24
C THR A 29 32.80 11.47 15.85
N ALA A 30 32.24 10.38 15.33
CA ALA A 30 31.35 10.46 14.18
C ALA A 30 30.13 11.26 14.66
N GLU A 31 30.04 12.52 14.25
CA GLU A 31 28.76 13.21 14.22
C GLU A 31 27.93 12.50 13.16
N GLU A 32 26.92 11.78 13.63
CA GLU A 32 25.85 11.23 12.83
C GLU A 32 25.16 12.39 12.13
N SER A 33 25.50 12.61 10.85
CA SER A 33 24.77 13.58 10.03
C SER A 33 23.39 12.99 9.78
N ALA A 34 22.38 13.51 10.45
CA ALA A 34 20.99 13.36 10.00
C ALA A 34 20.91 13.89 8.56
N GLY A 35 20.92 12.97 7.58
CA GLY A 35 20.73 13.34 6.18
C GLY A 35 19.32 13.88 6.03
N SER A 36 19.15 15.08 5.46
CA SER A 36 17.81 15.55 5.13
C SER A 36 17.24 14.64 4.05
N ALA A 37 16.00 14.17 4.22
CA ALA A 37 15.29 13.46 3.17
C ALA A 37 15.26 14.30 1.87
N PRO A 38 15.25 13.67 0.68
CA PRO A 38 15.06 14.38 -0.57
C PRO A 38 13.75 15.19 -0.52
N ALA A 39 13.75 16.40 -1.10
CA ALA A 39 12.58 17.28 -1.09
C ALA A 39 11.32 16.64 -1.72
N ALA A 40 11.50 15.70 -2.66
CA ALA A 40 10.41 14.94 -3.25
C ALA A 40 9.75 13.98 -2.23
N SER A 41 10.55 13.23 -1.48
CA SER A 41 10.06 12.35 -0.41
C SER A 41 9.35 13.11 0.71
N VAL A 42 9.77 14.35 1.03
CA VAL A 42 9.07 15.21 2.00
C VAL A 42 7.71 15.64 1.46
N ALA A 43 7.65 16.11 0.21
CA ALA A 43 6.39 16.52 -0.41
C ALA A 43 5.40 15.36 -0.57
N ALA A 44 5.88 14.16 -0.90
CA ALA A 44 5.06 12.96 -0.96
C ALA A 44 4.48 12.62 0.43
N ALA A 45 5.30 12.64 1.48
CA ALA A 45 4.83 12.42 2.85
C ALA A 45 3.76 13.43 3.27
N GLU A 46 3.98 14.72 3.02
CA GLU A 46 3.00 15.79 3.34
C GLU A 46 1.67 15.63 2.59
N GLN A 47 1.72 15.14 1.34
CA GLN A 47 0.50 14.86 0.57
C GLN A 47 -0.24 13.64 1.13
N LEU A 48 0.48 12.56 1.45
CA LEU A 48 -0.12 11.34 2.00
C LEU A 48 -0.74 11.57 3.38
N ASP A 49 -0.13 12.41 4.23
CA ASP A 49 -0.68 12.78 5.55
C ASP A 49 -2.02 13.53 5.46
N ARG A 50 -2.33 14.09 4.30
CA ARG A 50 -3.60 14.77 4.01
C ARG A 50 -4.56 13.92 3.20
N LEU A 51 -4.14 12.75 2.74
CA LEU A 51 -4.98 11.88 1.93
C LEU A 51 -6.03 11.22 2.82
N ALA A 52 -7.29 11.42 2.49
CA ALA A 52 -8.41 10.74 3.13
C ALA A 52 -9.04 9.75 2.15
N VAL A 53 -9.34 8.55 2.64
CA VAL A 53 -10.10 7.52 1.92
C VAL A 53 -11.54 7.48 2.41
N THR A 54 -12.46 7.32 1.47
CA THR A 54 -13.85 6.99 1.74
C THR A 54 -14.30 5.85 0.85
N THR A 55 -15.33 5.12 1.28
CA THR A 55 -15.89 4.02 0.49
C THR A 55 -17.40 4.15 0.34
N THR A 56 -17.91 3.94 -0.87
CA THR A 56 -19.35 3.93 -1.15
C THR A 56 -19.81 2.53 -1.50
N GLN A 57 -20.73 1.97 -0.72
CA GLN A 57 -21.29 0.65 -1.03
C GLN A 57 -22.13 0.72 -2.31
N VAL A 58 -21.77 -0.09 -3.31
CA VAL A 58 -22.46 -0.17 -4.62
C VAL A 58 -23.18 -1.49 -4.86
N ALA A 59 -22.80 -2.56 -4.15
CA ALA A 59 -23.54 -3.82 -4.16
C ALA A 59 -23.47 -4.57 -2.82
N SER A 60 -24.35 -5.55 -2.66
CA SER A 60 -24.37 -6.47 -1.52
C SER A 60 -24.95 -7.83 -1.91
N GLY A 61 -24.79 -8.82 -1.03
CA GLY A 61 -25.27 -10.19 -1.27
C GLY A 61 -24.22 -11.09 -1.92
N LEU A 62 -22.94 -10.68 -1.85
CA LEU A 62 -21.82 -11.55 -2.16
C LEU A 62 -21.63 -12.56 -1.02
N GLN A 63 -21.11 -13.74 -1.35
CA GLN A 63 -20.85 -14.82 -0.39
C GLN A 63 -19.36 -14.96 -0.17
N ARG A 64 -18.84 -14.29 0.87
CA ARG A 64 -17.42 -14.34 1.24
C ARG A 64 -16.50 -14.07 0.03
N PRO A 65 -16.62 -12.89 -0.60
CA PRO A 65 -15.86 -12.58 -1.81
C PRO A 65 -14.36 -12.59 -1.52
N THR A 66 -13.55 -13.09 -2.46
CA THR A 66 -12.12 -13.30 -2.27
C THR A 66 -11.27 -12.49 -3.25
N ALA A 67 -11.67 -12.36 -4.52
CA ALA A 67 -10.89 -11.68 -5.55
C ALA A 67 -11.79 -10.87 -6.49
N ILE A 68 -11.26 -9.80 -7.09
CA ILE A 68 -11.94 -8.96 -8.09
C ILE A 68 -11.02 -8.84 -9.31
N THR A 69 -11.59 -8.92 -10.51
CA THR A 69 -10.90 -8.57 -11.76
C THR A 69 -11.86 -7.87 -12.72
N ALA A 70 -11.33 -7.03 -13.61
CA ALA A 70 -12.09 -6.39 -14.68
C ALA A 70 -11.56 -6.90 -16.04
N PRO A 71 -12.39 -7.56 -16.86
CA PRO A 71 -12.01 -7.92 -18.23
C PRO A 71 -11.98 -6.67 -19.13
N ASP A 72 -11.07 -6.64 -20.10
CA ASP A 72 -10.90 -5.58 -21.09
C ASP A 72 -11.89 -5.71 -22.28
N ASP A 73 -13.13 -6.14 -22.01
CA ASP A 73 -14.19 -6.36 -23.02
C ASP A 73 -15.06 -5.11 -23.28
N GLY A 74 -14.68 -3.97 -22.71
CA GLY A 74 -15.39 -2.69 -22.85
C GLY A 74 -16.76 -2.63 -22.16
N SER A 75 -17.12 -3.63 -21.33
CA SER A 75 -18.37 -3.62 -20.57
C SER A 75 -18.29 -2.88 -19.23
N SER A 76 -17.09 -2.56 -18.76
CA SER A 76 -16.83 -2.01 -17.41
C SER A 76 -17.34 -2.89 -16.27
N ARG A 77 -17.62 -4.18 -16.53
CA ARG A 77 -18.07 -5.10 -15.49
C ARG A 77 -16.92 -5.54 -14.60
N LEU A 78 -17.24 -5.86 -13.36
CA LEU A 78 -16.32 -6.52 -12.43
C LEU A 78 -16.73 -7.98 -12.26
N LEU A 79 -15.74 -8.87 -12.27
CA LEU A 79 -15.88 -10.28 -11.96
C LEU A 79 -15.37 -10.53 -10.54
N ILE A 80 -16.23 -11.07 -9.69
CA ILE A 80 -15.98 -11.20 -8.26
C ILE A 80 -16.01 -12.68 -7.89
N ALA A 81 -14.86 -13.23 -7.49
CA ALA A 81 -14.76 -14.58 -6.97
C ALA A 81 -15.37 -14.66 -5.57
N GLU A 82 -16.18 -15.67 -5.33
CA GLU A 82 -16.79 -15.99 -4.03
C GLU A 82 -16.20 -17.29 -3.52
N LYS A 83 -15.79 -17.31 -2.24
CA LYS A 83 -15.13 -18.44 -1.59
C LYS A 83 -15.78 -19.81 -1.86
N PRO A 84 -17.13 -19.97 -1.88
CA PRO A 84 -17.77 -21.26 -2.15
C PRO A 84 -17.48 -21.88 -3.53
N GLY A 85 -16.99 -21.09 -4.50
CA GLY A 85 -16.70 -21.58 -5.85
C GLY A 85 -17.53 -20.95 -6.96
N THR A 86 -18.07 -19.75 -6.74
CA THR A 86 -18.83 -18.99 -7.75
C THR A 86 -18.09 -17.73 -8.17
N VAL A 87 -18.30 -17.29 -9.40
CA VAL A 87 -17.89 -15.96 -9.89
C VAL A 87 -19.14 -15.15 -10.18
N ARG A 88 -19.26 -13.95 -9.62
CA ARG A 88 -20.38 -13.03 -9.81
C ARG A 88 -19.99 -11.90 -10.75
N VAL A 89 -20.98 -11.35 -11.44
CA VAL A 89 -20.81 -10.16 -12.29
C VAL A 89 -21.46 -8.97 -11.60
N TYR A 90 -20.71 -7.88 -11.46
CA TYR A 90 -21.24 -6.57 -11.13
C TYR A 90 -21.10 -5.65 -12.33
N ASN A 91 -22.21 -5.05 -12.76
CA ASN A 91 -22.25 -4.02 -13.79
C ASN A 91 -22.54 -2.67 -13.12
N PRO A 92 -21.76 -1.60 -13.36
CA PRO A 92 -22.04 -0.27 -12.79
C PRO A 92 -23.46 0.24 -13.09
N ASP A 93 -23.99 -0.09 -14.27
CA ASP A 93 -25.32 0.38 -14.71
C ASP A 93 -26.51 -0.43 -14.16
N SER A 94 -26.35 -1.74 -13.94
CA SER A 94 -27.45 -2.65 -13.53
C SER A 94 -27.28 -3.25 -12.14
N GLY A 95 -26.11 -3.10 -11.53
CA GLY A 95 -25.77 -3.68 -10.23
C GLY A 95 -25.25 -5.12 -10.32
N LEU A 96 -25.36 -5.83 -9.21
CA LEU A 96 -24.92 -7.22 -9.09
C LEU A 96 -25.94 -8.17 -9.75
N GLU A 97 -25.46 -9.00 -10.68
CA GLU A 97 -26.29 -9.99 -11.38
C GLU A 97 -26.78 -11.10 -10.43
N SER A 98 -27.99 -11.62 -10.67
CA SER A 98 -28.62 -12.58 -9.75
C SER A 98 -28.03 -13.99 -9.85
N GLU A 99 -27.57 -14.39 -11.02
CA GLU A 99 -26.95 -15.69 -11.27
C GLU A 99 -25.42 -15.53 -11.37
N PRO A 100 -24.64 -16.55 -11.00
CA PRO A 100 -23.19 -16.51 -11.17
C PRO A 100 -22.79 -16.72 -12.64
N LEU A 101 -21.71 -16.05 -13.04
CA LEU A 101 -21.04 -16.26 -14.32
C LEU A 101 -20.43 -17.67 -14.40
N LEU A 102 -19.80 -18.13 -13.32
CA LEU A 102 -19.16 -19.43 -13.22
C LEU A 102 -19.54 -20.09 -11.90
N ASP A 103 -19.84 -21.38 -11.93
CA ASP A 103 -20.10 -22.20 -10.74
C ASP A 103 -19.28 -23.49 -10.82
N ILE A 104 -18.28 -23.59 -9.93
CA ILE A 104 -17.42 -24.76 -9.72
C ILE A 104 -17.50 -25.27 -8.28
N THR A 105 -18.61 -25.01 -7.59
CA THR A 105 -18.85 -25.43 -6.19
C THR A 105 -18.74 -26.94 -5.99
N ASP A 106 -18.87 -27.74 -7.05
CA ASP A 106 -18.77 -29.20 -7.02
C ASP A 106 -17.34 -29.74 -6.82
N ARG A 107 -16.32 -28.89 -7.03
CA ARG A 107 -14.90 -29.27 -6.92
C ARG A 107 -14.07 -28.35 -6.02
N VAL A 108 -14.66 -27.30 -5.46
CA VAL A 108 -14.00 -26.40 -4.50
C VAL A 108 -14.16 -26.92 -3.07
N ASP A 109 -13.06 -27.03 -2.34
CA ASP A 109 -13.07 -27.23 -0.89
C ASP A 109 -13.12 -25.85 -0.22
N ASP A 110 -14.25 -25.47 0.38
CA ASP A 110 -14.44 -24.20 1.10
C ASP A 110 -14.54 -24.38 2.62
N THR A 111 -14.17 -25.56 3.13
CA THR A 111 -14.51 -25.98 4.50
C THR A 111 -13.69 -25.29 5.60
N ALA A 112 -12.49 -24.81 5.28
CA ALA A 112 -11.62 -24.08 6.20
C ALA A 112 -11.62 -22.57 5.91
N ASN A 113 -11.01 -21.75 6.78
CA ASN A 113 -11.13 -20.29 6.64
C ASN A 113 -10.48 -19.75 5.36
N GLU A 114 -9.30 -20.26 5.01
CA GLU A 114 -8.49 -19.80 3.87
C GLU A 114 -8.59 -20.72 2.64
N ARG A 115 -9.42 -21.75 2.69
CA ARG A 115 -9.71 -22.63 1.55
C ARG A 115 -10.89 -22.09 0.77
N GLY A 116 -10.98 -22.31 -0.53
CA GLY A 116 -12.11 -21.92 -1.37
C GLY A 116 -11.64 -21.58 -2.79
N LEU A 117 -12.46 -20.81 -3.51
CA LEU A 117 -12.01 -20.06 -4.68
C LEU A 117 -11.25 -18.82 -4.20
N LEU A 118 -9.98 -18.71 -4.54
CA LEU A 118 -9.02 -17.78 -3.94
C LEU A 118 -8.64 -16.62 -4.85
N GLY A 119 -8.49 -16.87 -6.16
CA GLY A 119 -8.05 -15.87 -7.12
C GLY A 119 -8.78 -15.99 -8.45
N ILE A 120 -8.86 -14.87 -9.15
CA ILE A 120 -9.37 -14.77 -10.51
C ILE A 120 -8.56 -13.74 -11.30
N ALA A 121 -8.30 -14.03 -12.57
CA ALA A 121 -7.78 -13.08 -13.53
C ALA A 121 -8.44 -13.29 -14.89
N ALA A 122 -8.82 -12.20 -15.56
CA ALA A 122 -9.06 -12.22 -17.00
C ALA A 122 -7.72 -12.16 -17.74
N SER A 123 -7.62 -12.82 -18.90
CA SER A 123 -6.52 -12.62 -19.84
C SER A 123 -6.36 -11.13 -20.24
N PRO A 124 -5.15 -10.62 -20.52
CA PRO A 124 -4.94 -9.22 -20.89
C PRO A 124 -5.58 -8.80 -22.22
N ASP A 125 -5.88 -9.77 -23.10
CA ASP A 125 -6.62 -9.59 -24.35
C ASP A 125 -7.92 -10.41 -24.26
N PHE A 126 -8.74 -10.18 -23.24
CA PHE A 126 -9.94 -10.98 -22.95
C PHE A 126 -10.96 -10.92 -24.07
N GLU A 127 -11.10 -9.78 -24.75
CA GLU A 127 -11.99 -9.65 -25.92
C GLU A 127 -11.59 -10.57 -27.08
N GLU A 128 -10.34 -11.04 -27.14
CA GLU A 128 -9.87 -11.96 -28.19
C GLU A 128 -9.74 -13.41 -27.71
N THR A 129 -9.22 -13.60 -26.50
CA THR A 129 -8.85 -14.93 -25.96
C THR A 129 -9.94 -15.55 -25.10
N HIS A 130 -10.87 -14.74 -24.59
CA HIS A 130 -12.00 -15.10 -23.75
C HIS A 130 -11.63 -16.09 -22.63
N SER A 131 -10.49 -15.86 -21.97
CA SER A 131 -9.94 -16.82 -21.00
C SER A 131 -9.99 -16.25 -19.58
N LEU A 132 -10.62 -17.00 -18.67
CA LEU A 132 -10.59 -16.74 -17.24
C LEU A 132 -9.64 -17.72 -16.56
N TYR A 133 -8.83 -17.22 -15.65
CA TYR A 133 -7.93 -18.02 -14.82
C TYR A 133 -8.41 -17.96 -13.39
N VAL A 134 -8.47 -19.11 -12.72
CA VAL A 134 -8.90 -19.21 -11.33
C VAL A 134 -7.93 -20.04 -10.52
N ALA A 135 -7.68 -19.62 -9.28
CA ALA A 135 -6.95 -20.39 -8.29
C ALA A 135 -7.89 -20.81 -7.16
N TYR A 136 -7.94 -22.09 -6.83
CA TYR A 136 -8.84 -22.62 -5.80
C TYR A 136 -8.25 -23.84 -5.09
N THR A 137 -8.75 -24.15 -3.89
CA THR A 137 -8.43 -25.42 -3.23
C THR A 137 -9.40 -26.51 -3.67
N SER A 138 -8.89 -27.62 -4.19
CA SER A 138 -9.68 -28.65 -4.87
C SER A 138 -10.13 -29.79 -3.94
N LEU A 139 -11.35 -30.28 -4.16
CA LEU A 139 -11.84 -31.50 -3.52
C LEU A 139 -11.20 -32.75 -4.16
N PRO A 140 -11.00 -33.83 -3.39
CA PRO A 140 -11.21 -33.95 -1.95
C PRO A 140 -9.93 -33.66 -1.11
N ALA A 141 -8.79 -33.43 -1.76
CA ALA A 141 -7.49 -33.44 -1.12
C ALA A 141 -7.05 -32.06 -0.57
N GLY A 142 -7.74 -30.98 -0.95
CA GLY A 142 -7.40 -29.61 -0.57
C GLY A 142 -6.20 -29.04 -1.33
N GLU A 143 -5.84 -29.61 -2.50
CA GLU A 143 -4.70 -29.14 -3.29
C GLU A 143 -4.99 -27.75 -3.86
N VAL A 144 -4.00 -26.85 -3.85
CA VAL A 144 -4.18 -25.55 -4.50
C VAL A 144 -3.98 -25.76 -6.01
N THR A 145 -5.00 -25.37 -6.79
CA THR A 145 -5.10 -25.66 -8.22
C THR A 145 -5.30 -24.36 -8.98
N LEU A 146 -4.51 -24.17 -10.03
CA LEU A 146 -4.66 -23.11 -11.02
C LEU A 146 -5.28 -23.71 -12.29
N SER A 147 -6.40 -23.15 -12.73
CA SER A 147 -7.14 -23.60 -13.91
C SER A 147 -7.47 -22.44 -14.85
N ARG A 148 -7.65 -22.76 -16.13
CA ARG A 148 -8.17 -21.89 -17.18
C ARG A 148 -9.58 -22.32 -17.59
N PHE A 149 -10.46 -21.37 -17.82
CA PHE A 149 -11.78 -21.55 -18.43
C PHE A 149 -11.82 -20.75 -19.73
N ALA A 150 -11.96 -21.44 -20.86
CA ALA A 150 -12.08 -20.81 -22.17
C ALA A 150 -13.56 -20.61 -22.53
N LEU A 151 -13.95 -19.36 -22.78
CA LEU A 151 -15.29 -18.98 -23.21
C LEU A 151 -15.38 -19.01 -24.74
N SER A 152 -16.58 -19.22 -25.26
CA SER A 152 -16.88 -19.11 -26.70
C SER A 152 -16.87 -17.68 -27.21
N ASP A 153 -17.23 -16.74 -26.35
CA ASP A 153 -17.28 -15.30 -26.60
C ASP A 153 -17.18 -14.52 -25.27
N ALA A 154 -16.68 -13.28 -25.32
CA ALA A 154 -16.53 -12.44 -24.12
C ALA A 154 -17.84 -12.25 -23.34
N ALA A 155 -18.98 -12.24 -24.04
CA ALA A 155 -20.30 -12.06 -23.44
C ALA A 155 -20.95 -13.36 -22.95
N GLN A 156 -20.25 -14.50 -23.00
CA GLN A 156 -20.80 -15.79 -22.59
C GLN A 156 -21.14 -15.80 -21.10
N ASP A 157 -22.43 -15.94 -20.80
CA ASP A 157 -22.95 -16.03 -19.45
C ASP A 157 -24.13 -17.04 -19.41
N PRO A 158 -24.03 -18.15 -18.66
CA PRO A 158 -22.90 -18.56 -17.82
C PRO A 158 -21.76 -19.25 -18.61
N VAL A 159 -20.58 -19.26 -18.00
CA VAL A 159 -19.40 -20.05 -18.40
C VAL A 159 -19.60 -21.51 -18.01
N PRO A 160 -19.47 -22.47 -18.95
CA PRO A 160 -19.62 -23.89 -18.67
C PRO A 160 -18.52 -24.38 -17.73
N ALA A 161 -18.91 -24.99 -16.61
CA ALA A 161 -17.97 -25.54 -15.64
C ALA A 161 -17.10 -26.68 -16.20
N ASP A 162 -17.51 -27.31 -17.31
CA ASP A 162 -16.76 -28.35 -18.02
C ASP A 162 -15.79 -27.80 -19.08
N ALA A 163 -15.72 -26.47 -19.25
CA ALA A 163 -14.71 -25.79 -20.06
C ALA A 163 -13.35 -25.64 -19.34
N GLU A 164 -13.20 -26.28 -18.18
CA GLU A 164 -11.99 -26.23 -17.37
C GLU A 164 -10.81 -26.96 -18.01
N GLU A 165 -9.66 -26.31 -17.99
CA GLU A 165 -8.34 -26.89 -18.21
C GLU A 165 -7.46 -26.61 -16.99
N VAL A 166 -7.06 -27.68 -16.29
CA VAL A 166 -6.14 -27.56 -15.15
C VAL A 166 -4.72 -27.30 -15.66
N LEU A 167 -4.10 -26.24 -15.16
CA LEU A 167 -2.74 -25.84 -15.51
C LEU A 167 -1.71 -26.43 -14.54
N ILE A 168 -1.87 -26.14 -13.25
CA ILE A 168 -0.96 -26.58 -12.20
C ILE A 168 -1.76 -26.99 -10.96
N THR A 169 -1.39 -28.12 -10.37
CA THR A 169 -1.89 -28.57 -9.06
C THR A 169 -0.72 -28.74 -8.11
N GLN A 170 -0.78 -28.09 -6.95
CA GLN A 170 0.21 -28.17 -5.90
C GLN A 170 -0.41 -28.85 -4.66
N PRO A 171 0.15 -29.99 -4.19
CA PRO A 171 -0.26 -30.60 -2.94
C PRO A 171 -0.20 -29.62 -1.75
N HIS A 172 -1.28 -29.58 -0.98
CA HIS A 172 -1.47 -28.70 0.19
C HIS A 172 -2.44 -29.37 1.19
N SER A 173 -2.05 -30.55 1.69
CA SER A 173 -2.94 -31.42 2.46
C SER A 173 -2.70 -31.36 3.97
N GLU A 174 -1.53 -30.87 4.36
CA GLU A 174 -0.97 -30.92 5.70
C GLU A 174 -1.65 -29.93 6.64
N PHE A 175 -1.88 -28.70 6.17
CA PHE A 175 -2.61 -27.66 6.87
C PHE A 175 -3.71 -27.08 5.96
N THR A 176 -4.60 -26.27 6.55
CA THR A 176 -5.74 -25.70 5.83
C THR A 176 -5.60 -24.19 5.59
N ASN A 177 -4.47 -23.63 5.98
CA ASN A 177 -4.12 -22.22 5.90
C ASN A 177 -2.83 -22.02 5.09
N HIS A 178 -2.54 -20.78 4.73
CA HIS A 178 -1.48 -20.33 3.84
C HIS A 178 -1.59 -20.95 2.45
N ASN A 179 -2.78 -20.83 1.85
CA ASN A 179 -3.04 -21.30 0.49
C ASN A 179 -2.55 -20.29 -0.57
N GLY A 180 -2.28 -19.03 -0.18
CA GLY A 180 -2.03 -17.94 -1.12
C GLY A 180 -3.23 -17.72 -2.04
N GLY A 181 -2.98 -17.66 -3.35
CA GLY A 181 -4.03 -17.77 -4.36
C GLY A 181 -4.27 -16.52 -5.18
N GLN A 182 -3.45 -15.47 -5.07
CA GLN A 182 -3.53 -14.35 -6.01
C GLN A 182 -3.05 -14.80 -7.39
N VAL A 183 -3.81 -14.43 -8.41
CA VAL A 183 -3.48 -14.66 -9.82
C VAL A 183 -3.56 -13.32 -10.54
N ALA A 184 -2.53 -12.93 -11.27
CA ALA A 184 -2.56 -11.74 -12.10
C ALA A 184 -1.58 -11.85 -13.27
N PHE A 185 -1.88 -11.15 -14.35
CA PHE A 185 -0.95 -11.02 -15.47
C PHE A 185 0.06 -9.90 -15.19
N GLY A 186 1.33 -10.18 -15.44
CA GLY A 186 2.38 -9.17 -15.40
C GLY A 186 2.42 -8.31 -16.66
N PRO A 187 3.17 -7.19 -16.62
CA PRO A 187 3.37 -6.31 -17.78
C PRO A 187 4.11 -6.99 -18.95
N ASP A 188 4.71 -8.16 -18.70
CA ASP A 188 5.36 -9.02 -19.67
C ASP A 188 4.40 -10.02 -20.34
N GLY A 189 3.12 -10.02 -19.97
CA GLY A 189 2.09 -10.93 -20.49
C GLY A 189 2.13 -12.33 -19.88
N ALA A 190 3.04 -12.60 -18.92
CA ALA A 190 3.07 -13.87 -18.20
C ALA A 190 2.02 -13.89 -17.08
N LEU A 191 1.54 -15.08 -16.74
CA LEU A 191 0.63 -15.30 -15.61
C LEU A 191 1.45 -15.55 -14.34
N TYR A 192 1.18 -14.77 -13.30
CA TYR A 192 1.78 -14.90 -11.98
C TYR A 192 0.78 -15.50 -11.01
N TRP A 193 1.27 -16.36 -10.11
CA TRP A 193 0.43 -17.04 -9.11
C TRP A 193 1.16 -17.17 -7.77
N SER A 194 0.53 -16.73 -6.67
CA SER A 194 1.10 -16.85 -5.32
C SER A 194 0.65 -18.13 -4.62
N LEU A 195 1.60 -18.76 -3.92
CA LEU A 195 1.39 -19.92 -3.07
C LEU A 195 2.04 -19.65 -1.71
N GLY A 196 1.26 -19.78 -0.62
CA GLY A 196 1.81 -19.72 0.74
C GLY A 196 2.69 -20.93 1.07
N ASP A 197 3.37 -20.90 2.22
CA ASP A 197 4.33 -21.92 2.69
C ASP A 197 3.71 -23.27 3.05
N GLY A 198 2.40 -23.44 2.84
CA GLY A 198 1.69 -24.68 3.15
C GLY A 198 1.06 -24.70 4.54
N GLY A 199 1.28 -23.67 5.37
CA GLY A 199 0.55 -23.47 6.62
C GLY A 199 1.34 -23.80 7.89
N GLY A 200 0.62 -23.80 9.01
CA GLY A 200 1.23 -23.99 10.32
C GLY A 200 1.97 -22.74 10.83
N SER A 201 3.01 -22.95 11.64
CA SER A 201 3.77 -21.90 12.31
C SER A 201 5.25 -22.02 12.00
N GLY A 202 5.88 -20.90 11.59
CA GLY A 202 7.33 -20.82 11.39
C GLY A 202 7.86 -21.74 10.30
N ASP A 203 7.17 -21.81 9.16
CA ASP A 203 7.49 -22.68 8.02
C ASP A 203 7.68 -24.15 8.46
N ALA A 204 6.61 -24.75 9.01
CA ALA A 204 6.67 -26.07 9.62
C ALA A 204 7.05 -27.18 8.62
N LEU A 205 6.86 -26.93 7.32
CA LEU A 205 7.23 -27.84 6.23
C LEU A 205 8.64 -27.59 5.70
N ASP A 206 9.28 -26.48 6.09
CA ASP A 206 10.62 -26.05 5.66
C ASP A 206 10.72 -25.89 4.13
N VAL A 207 9.69 -25.27 3.54
CA VAL A 207 9.52 -25.18 2.08
C VAL A 207 9.63 -23.77 1.53
N ALA A 208 9.54 -22.72 2.36
CA ALA A 208 9.59 -21.34 1.87
C ALA A 208 10.93 -21.01 1.21
N GLN A 209 12.03 -21.54 1.75
CA GLN A 209 13.39 -21.43 1.20
C GLN A 209 13.76 -22.59 0.26
N ASP A 210 13.02 -23.70 0.27
CA ASP A 210 13.28 -24.84 -0.63
C ASP A 210 12.76 -24.53 -2.04
N LEU A 211 13.68 -24.45 -3.00
CA LEU A 211 13.35 -24.23 -4.42
C LEU A 211 12.81 -25.50 -5.10
N GLY A 212 12.90 -26.67 -4.47
CA GLY A 212 12.28 -27.91 -4.94
C GLY A 212 10.74 -27.94 -4.77
N SER A 213 10.20 -27.02 -3.99
CA SER A 213 8.76 -26.85 -3.72
C SER A 213 8.20 -25.58 -4.36
N LEU A 214 6.93 -25.61 -4.77
CA LEU A 214 6.21 -24.42 -5.23
C LEU A 214 5.57 -23.63 -4.06
N LEU A 215 5.58 -24.16 -2.84
CA LEU A 215 5.02 -23.49 -1.66
C LEU A 215 5.95 -22.38 -1.15
N GLY A 216 5.37 -21.27 -0.70
CA GLY A 216 6.08 -20.07 -0.25
C GLY A 216 6.76 -19.33 -1.41
N LYS A 217 6.10 -19.29 -2.57
CA LYS A 217 6.62 -18.77 -3.85
C LYS A 217 5.59 -17.90 -4.56
N ILE A 218 6.09 -17.03 -5.44
CA ILE A 218 5.34 -16.52 -6.59
C ILE A 218 5.88 -17.25 -7.82
N LEU A 219 4.97 -17.83 -8.61
CA LEU A 219 5.28 -18.49 -9.86
C LEU A 219 5.07 -17.53 -11.03
N ARG A 220 5.77 -17.77 -12.14
CA ARG A 220 5.60 -17.06 -13.42
C ARG A 220 5.58 -18.08 -14.56
N ILE A 221 4.47 -18.14 -15.29
CA ILE A 221 4.25 -19.09 -16.38
C ILE A 221 3.69 -18.38 -17.62
N ASP A 222 3.98 -18.93 -18.80
CA ASP A 222 3.42 -18.50 -20.08
C ASP A 222 2.22 -19.38 -20.43
N VAL A 223 1.05 -18.76 -20.59
CA VAL A 223 -0.22 -19.41 -20.95
C VAL A 223 -0.73 -18.99 -22.32
N SER A 224 0.12 -18.32 -23.11
CA SER A 224 -0.19 -17.85 -24.45
C SER A 224 -0.46 -19.01 -25.41
N ALA A 225 -1.15 -18.70 -26.51
CA ALA A 225 -1.47 -19.68 -27.56
C ALA A 225 -0.23 -20.25 -28.28
N ASP A 226 0.94 -19.59 -28.13
CA ASP A 226 2.20 -20.06 -28.70
C ASP A 226 2.83 -21.19 -27.87
N CYS A 227 2.37 -21.41 -26.63
CA CYS A 227 2.78 -22.53 -25.83
C CYS A 227 2.16 -23.86 -26.35
N PRO A 228 2.96 -24.90 -26.63
CA PRO A 228 2.45 -26.19 -27.12
C PRO A 228 1.73 -27.04 -26.05
N ASP A 229 1.90 -26.71 -24.77
CA ASP A 229 1.31 -27.38 -23.61
C ASP A 229 0.31 -26.45 -22.92
N ALA A 230 -0.34 -26.92 -21.84
CA ALA A 230 -1.29 -26.10 -21.08
C ALA A 230 -0.66 -24.79 -20.55
N TYR A 231 0.63 -24.86 -20.21
CA TYR A 231 1.48 -23.71 -19.93
C TYR A 231 2.94 -24.05 -20.25
N CYS A 232 3.75 -23.02 -20.41
CA CYS A 232 5.18 -23.07 -20.63
C CYS A 232 5.90 -22.31 -19.52
N VAL A 233 7.15 -22.67 -19.25
CA VAL A 233 8.00 -21.87 -18.37
C VAL A 233 8.76 -20.86 -19.22
N PRO A 234 8.65 -19.54 -18.95
CA PRO A 234 9.46 -18.54 -19.62
C PRO A 234 10.95 -18.84 -19.52
N ALA A 235 11.67 -18.75 -20.63
CA ALA A 235 13.09 -19.13 -20.68
C ALA A 235 14.00 -18.24 -19.83
N ASP A 236 13.53 -17.05 -19.47
CA ASP A 236 14.18 -16.06 -18.62
C ASP A 236 13.75 -16.16 -17.14
N ASN A 237 12.95 -17.17 -16.75
CA ASN A 237 12.70 -17.43 -15.33
C ASN A 237 14.03 -17.72 -14.60
N PRO A 238 14.18 -17.23 -13.35
CA PRO A 238 15.45 -17.20 -12.63
C PRO A 238 16.06 -18.58 -12.35
N PHE A 239 15.23 -19.63 -12.30
CA PHE A 239 15.64 -20.97 -11.88
C PHE A 239 15.59 -22.04 -12.97
N VAL A 240 15.36 -21.68 -14.25
CA VAL A 240 15.25 -22.64 -15.36
C VAL A 240 16.48 -23.55 -15.53
N GLY A 241 17.65 -23.07 -15.13
CA GLY A 241 18.92 -23.80 -15.24
C GLY A 241 19.35 -24.61 -14.01
N ASP A 242 18.59 -24.57 -12.91
CA ASP A 242 18.94 -25.27 -11.68
C ASP A 242 18.16 -26.60 -11.57
N GLU A 243 18.90 -27.72 -11.56
CA GLU A 243 18.34 -29.07 -11.47
C GLU A 243 17.62 -29.36 -10.14
N ASN A 244 17.85 -28.54 -9.10
CA ASN A 244 17.23 -28.69 -7.78
C ASN A 244 16.08 -27.70 -7.55
N ALA A 245 15.79 -26.85 -8.53
CA ALA A 245 14.74 -25.85 -8.43
C ALA A 245 13.57 -26.17 -9.36
N ARG A 246 12.40 -25.71 -8.97
CA ARG A 246 11.21 -25.68 -9.83
C ARG A 246 11.34 -24.49 -10.78
N PRO A 247 11.38 -24.71 -12.10
CA PRO A 247 11.65 -23.66 -13.06
C PRO A 247 10.53 -22.60 -13.14
N GLU A 248 9.34 -22.91 -12.63
CA GLU A 248 8.19 -22.00 -12.54
C GLU A 248 8.40 -20.85 -11.53
N ILE A 249 9.34 -20.99 -10.57
CA ILE A 249 9.53 -20.02 -9.49
C ILE A 249 10.05 -18.69 -10.04
N TRP A 250 9.39 -17.60 -9.66
CA TRP A 250 9.82 -16.22 -9.90
C TRP A 250 10.40 -15.56 -8.65
N ALA A 251 9.73 -15.68 -7.51
CA ALA A 251 10.22 -15.18 -6.22
C ALA A 251 9.94 -16.21 -5.12
N TYR A 252 10.71 -16.17 -4.03
CA TYR A 252 10.65 -17.16 -2.96
C TYR A 252 10.90 -16.56 -1.57
N GLY A 253 10.74 -17.37 -0.52
CA GLY A 253 10.87 -16.90 0.86
C GLY A 253 9.65 -16.12 1.33
N LEU A 254 8.45 -16.56 0.92
CA LEU A 254 7.17 -15.98 1.31
C LEU A 254 6.46 -16.88 2.33
N ARG A 255 5.67 -16.28 3.22
CA ARG A 255 4.84 -16.99 4.20
C ARG A 255 3.45 -17.28 3.66
N ASN A 256 2.67 -16.24 3.43
CA ASN A 256 1.31 -16.28 2.90
C ASN A 256 1.02 -14.99 2.12
N ALA A 257 1.62 -14.87 0.94
CA ALA A 257 1.39 -13.78 -0.02
C ALA A 257 -0.08 -13.80 -0.50
N TRP A 258 -0.98 -13.20 0.27
CA TRP A 258 -2.42 -13.24 0.07
C TRP A 258 -2.83 -12.49 -1.20
N ARG A 259 -2.36 -11.24 -1.35
CA ARG A 259 -2.53 -10.45 -2.58
C ARG A 259 -1.21 -9.83 -3.03
N PHE A 260 -1.12 -9.68 -4.34
CA PHE A 260 -0.13 -8.88 -5.02
C PHE A 260 -0.76 -8.18 -6.22
N SER A 261 -0.17 -7.07 -6.64
CA SER A 261 -0.59 -6.33 -7.84
C SER A 261 0.64 -5.83 -8.59
N PHE A 262 0.46 -5.56 -9.88
CA PHE A 262 1.47 -4.89 -10.69
C PHE A 262 1.12 -3.41 -10.79
N ASP A 263 2.10 -2.54 -10.59
CA ASP A 263 1.97 -1.14 -10.95
C ASP A 263 2.08 -1.00 -12.48
N SER A 264 1.00 -0.53 -13.12
CA SER A 264 0.96 -0.36 -14.57
C SER A 264 1.94 0.70 -15.10
N GLN A 265 2.46 1.60 -14.24
CA GLN A 265 3.39 2.64 -14.66
C GLN A 265 4.81 2.12 -14.88
N ASP A 266 5.32 1.29 -13.97
CA ASP A 266 6.72 0.84 -13.98
C ASP A 266 6.90 -0.69 -13.98
N GLY A 267 5.80 -1.43 -13.91
CA GLY A 267 5.78 -2.88 -13.91
C GLY A 267 6.21 -3.51 -12.58
N SER A 268 6.40 -2.72 -11.52
CA SER A 268 6.79 -3.25 -10.22
C SER A 268 5.69 -4.12 -9.61
N LEU A 269 6.11 -5.22 -9.01
CA LEU A 269 5.27 -6.17 -8.31
C LEU A 269 5.21 -5.80 -6.82
N TRP A 270 4.01 -5.50 -6.34
CA TRP A 270 3.73 -5.17 -4.94
C TRP A 270 3.07 -6.36 -4.26
N ILE A 271 3.64 -6.83 -3.15
CA ILE A 271 3.28 -8.11 -2.53
C ILE A 271 2.95 -7.87 -1.07
N ALA A 272 1.72 -8.18 -0.65
CA ALA A 272 1.37 -8.22 0.76
C ALA A 272 1.54 -9.64 1.29
N ASP A 273 2.46 -9.81 2.24
CA ASP A 273 2.72 -11.09 2.89
C ASP A 273 2.23 -11.06 4.34
N VAL A 274 1.33 -11.99 4.68
CA VAL A 274 0.69 -12.04 6.00
C VAL A 274 1.68 -12.61 7.02
N GLY A 275 1.88 -11.86 8.10
CA GLY A 275 2.81 -12.18 9.19
C GLY A 275 2.42 -13.40 10.03
N GLN A 276 3.39 -13.94 10.76
CA GLN A 276 3.19 -14.99 11.75
C GLN A 276 2.73 -14.44 13.10
N GLY A 277 3.23 -13.27 13.49
CA GLY A 277 2.91 -12.65 14.77
C GLY A 277 3.78 -11.47 15.20
N THR A 278 4.85 -11.10 14.48
CA THR A 278 5.61 -9.88 14.80
C THR A 278 5.25 -8.71 13.90
N GLN A 279 5.21 -8.93 12.57
CA GLN A 279 5.00 -7.86 11.60
C GLN A 279 4.21 -8.38 10.41
N GLU A 280 3.29 -7.54 9.95
CA GLU A 280 2.73 -7.64 8.59
C GLU A 280 3.59 -6.80 7.65
N GLU A 281 3.65 -7.16 6.36
CA GLU A 281 4.54 -6.49 5.42
C GLU A 281 3.98 -6.31 4.00
N VAL A 282 4.46 -5.25 3.34
CA VAL A 282 4.34 -5.06 1.89
C VAL A 282 5.75 -4.98 1.31
N ASN A 283 6.01 -5.80 0.30
CA ASN A 283 7.25 -5.85 -0.47
C ASN A 283 7.03 -5.25 -1.86
N ARG A 284 8.10 -4.72 -2.47
CA ARG A 284 8.08 -4.21 -3.84
C ARG A 284 9.28 -4.76 -4.61
N LEU A 285 9.02 -5.38 -5.77
CA LEU A 285 10.05 -5.89 -6.67
C LEU A 285 9.93 -5.20 -8.03
N ALA A 286 11.03 -4.66 -8.55
CA ALA A 286 11.10 -4.21 -9.94
C ALA A 286 11.05 -5.41 -10.91
N PRO A 287 10.66 -5.20 -12.19
CA PRO A 287 10.55 -6.29 -13.18
C PRO A 287 11.82 -7.14 -13.37
N ASP A 288 12.99 -6.58 -13.11
CA ASP A 288 14.28 -7.25 -13.27
C ASP A 288 14.76 -7.98 -12.00
N GLN A 289 13.97 -7.98 -10.92
CA GLN A 289 14.31 -8.62 -9.63
C GLN A 289 13.78 -10.06 -9.50
N GLY A 290 13.58 -10.76 -10.62
CA GLY A 290 13.32 -12.20 -10.60
C GLY A 290 14.40 -12.97 -9.85
N GLY A 291 13.98 -13.91 -9.01
CA GLY A 291 14.83 -14.68 -8.11
C GLY A 291 15.00 -14.05 -6.72
N ALA A 292 14.25 -12.98 -6.43
CA ALA A 292 14.24 -12.34 -5.12
C ALA A 292 13.86 -13.31 -3.98
N ASN A 293 14.59 -13.21 -2.86
CA ASN A 293 14.31 -13.89 -1.61
C ASN A 293 13.70 -12.92 -0.60
N LEU A 294 12.45 -13.14 -0.22
CA LEU A 294 11.68 -12.28 0.69
C LEU A 294 11.89 -12.67 2.16
N GLY A 295 12.71 -13.69 2.41
CA GLY A 295 13.35 -13.91 3.71
C GLY A 295 12.61 -14.80 4.69
N TRP A 296 11.32 -15.11 4.51
CA TRP A 296 10.63 -16.07 5.39
C TRP A 296 11.27 -17.48 5.32
N PRO A 297 11.52 -18.17 6.45
CA PRO A 297 11.23 -17.78 7.84
C PRO A 297 12.40 -17.13 8.60
N CYS A 298 13.49 -16.76 7.94
CA CYS A 298 14.55 -15.98 8.61
C CYS A 298 14.02 -14.60 9.05
N ARG A 299 13.28 -13.92 8.18
CA ARG A 299 12.72 -12.58 8.39
C ARG A 299 11.20 -12.60 8.48
N GLU A 300 10.66 -11.68 9.26
CA GLU A 300 9.26 -11.28 9.27
C GLU A 300 9.23 -9.75 9.41
N GLY A 301 8.84 -9.06 8.35
CA GLY A 301 9.13 -7.65 8.17
C GLY A 301 10.63 -7.36 8.21
N THR A 302 11.00 -6.26 8.84
CA THR A 302 12.40 -5.87 9.08
C THR A 302 13.09 -6.67 10.20
N SER A 303 12.35 -7.54 10.89
CA SER A 303 12.81 -8.27 12.08
C SER A 303 13.36 -9.65 11.73
N GLU A 304 14.38 -10.12 12.47
CA GLU A 304 14.75 -11.55 12.43
C GLU A 304 13.70 -12.37 13.21
N PHE A 305 12.97 -13.23 12.50
CA PHE A 305 11.96 -14.12 13.09
C PHE A 305 12.61 -15.40 13.64
N ASP A 306 13.28 -16.16 12.78
CA ASP A 306 14.06 -17.34 13.16
C ASP A 306 15.52 -17.20 12.73
N PRO A 307 16.41 -16.69 13.62
CA PRO A 307 17.83 -16.54 13.33
C PRO A 307 18.54 -17.85 12.95
N SER A 308 17.99 -19.02 13.33
CA SER A 308 18.57 -20.32 12.98
C SER A 308 18.32 -20.72 11.53
N ARG A 309 17.36 -20.05 10.88
CA ARG A 309 16.99 -20.20 9.46
C ARG A 309 17.62 -19.12 8.58
N CYS A 310 18.34 -18.17 9.18
CA CYS A 310 19.05 -17.12 8.46
C CYS A 310 20.36 -17.62 7.85
N SER A 311 20.60 -17.19 6.61
CA SER A 311 21.86 -17.41 5.89
C SER A 311 22.58 -16.07 5.75
N SER A 312 23.86 -16.02 6.15
CA SER A 312 24.69 -14.82 5.96
C SER A 312 25.12 -14.59 4.51
N ASP A 313 24.93 -15.60 3.65
CA ASP A 313 25.38 -15.60 2.26
C ASP A 313 24.24 -15.24 1.28
N VAL A 314 23.12 -14.77 1.80
CA VAL A 314 21.91 -14.45 1.04
C VAL A 314 21.49 -13.01 1.33
N ASP A 315 21.20 -12.26 0.28
CA ASP A 315 20.58 -10.94 0.39
C ASP A 315 19.07 -11.12 0.45
N TYR A 316 18.46 -10.65 1.54
CA TYR A 316 17.02 -10.61 1.71
C TYR A 316 16.47 -9.29 1.20
N VAL A 317 15.32 -9.32 0.54
CA VAL A 317 14.58 -8.10 0.17
C VAL A 317 13.98 -7.51 1.43
N GLU A 318 14.23 -6.23 1.68
CA GLU A 318 13.57 -5.49 2.75
C GLU A 318 12.17 -5.04 2.29
N PRO A 319 11.15 -5.13 3.15
CA PRO A 319 9.82 -4.64 2.83
C PRO A 319 9.82 -3.11 2.71
N VAL A 320 8.90 -2.59 1.90
CA VAL A 320 8.70 -1.14 1.75
C VAL A 320 7.75 -0.57 2.80
N PHE A 321 6.98 -1.43 3.47
CA PHE A 321 6.09 -1.06 4.55
C PHE A 321 5.87 -2.22 5.52
N THR A 322 5.82 -1.93 6.81
CA THR A 322 5.51 -2.91 7.87
C THR A 322 4.71 -2.27 8.99
N TYR A 323 3.88 -3.05 9.68
CA TYR A 323 3.26 -2.66 10.95
C TYR A 323 3.22 -3.84 11.92
N GLN A 324 2.99 -3.57 13.21
CA GLN A 324 3.10 -4.61 14.24
C GLN A 324 1.83 -5.46 14.32
N THR A 325 1.96 -6.77 14.10
CA THR A 325 0.86 -7.74 14.28
C THR A 325 0.40 -7.76 15.73
N GLY A 326 -0.92 -7.76 15.93
CA GLY A 326 -1.62 -7.75 17.22
C GLY A 326 -1.72 -6.38 17.91
N ALA A 327 -0.94 -5.38 17.49
CA ALA A 327 -1.02 -4.01 18.01
C ALA A 327 -1.73 -3.09 17.03
N ASP A 328 -1.29 -3.08 15.77
CA ASP A 328 -1.79 -2.16 14.73
C ASP A 328 -2.73 -2.88 13.74
N GLY A 329 -2.62 -4.20 13.62
CA GLY A 329 -3.47 -5.03 12.76
C GLY A 329 -3.25 -6.52 12.99
N CYS A 330 -3.77 -7.39 12.13
CA CYS A 330 -3.64 -8.85 12.27
C CYS A 330 -3.33 -9.61 10.98
N ALA A 331 -3.61 -9.01 9.82
CA ALA A 331 -3.46 -9.64 8.51
C ALA A 331 -3.57 -8.56 7.43
N ILE A 332 -2.43 -8.25 6.81
CA ILE A 332 -2.39 -7.34 5.67
C ILE A 332 -3.15 -7.95 4.48
N VAL A 333 -4.02 -7.17 3.84
CA VAL A 333 -4.83 -7.66 2.71
C VAL A 333 -4.09 -7.52 1.39
N GLY A 334 -3.22 -6.53 1.26
CA GLY A 334 -2.69 -6.06 -0.02
C GLY A 334 -3.58 -5.03 -0.68
N GLY A 335 -3.16 -4.58 -1.86
CA GLY A 335 -3.62 -3.31 -2.40
C GLY A 335 -3.15 -3.06 -3.83
N HIS A 336 -3.36 -1.84 -4.30
CA HIS A 336 -3.00 -1.38 -5.64
C HIS A 336 -2.35 0.00 -5.57
N VAL A 337 -1.40 0.27 -6.47
CA VAL A 337 -0.98 1.64 -6.74
C VAL A 337 -2.12 2.33 -7.47
N TYR A 338 -2.66 3.42 -6.92
CA TYR A 338 -3.76 4.13 -7.53
C TYR A 338 -3.30 4.80 -8.84
N ARG A 339 -3.93 4.40 -9.94
CA ARG A 339 -3.68 4.89 -11.31
C ARG A 339 -4.93 5.45 -11.99
N GLY A 340 -6.06 5.51 -11.27
CA GLY A 340 -7.32 6.07 -11.74
C GLY A 340 -7.25 7.56 -12.06
N ALA A 341 -8.14 8.00 -12.95
CA ALA A 341 -8.21 9.38 -13.41
C ALA A 341 -9.06 10.27 -12.49
N GLN A 342 -10.06 9.71 -11.81
CA GLN A 342 -11.03 10.47 -11.03
C GLN A 342 -10.41 11.18 -9.84
N PHE A 343 -9.45 10.55 -9.19
CA PHE A 343 -8.77 11.05 -8.00
C PHE A 343 -7.26 11.22 -8.21
N ALA A 344 -6.81 11.38 -9.46
CA ALA A 344 -5.40 11.48 -9.79
C ALA A 344 -4.68 12.62 -9.04
N ASP A 345 -5.35 13.76 -8.84
CA ASP A 345 -4.79 14.90 -8.10
C ASP A 345 -4.57 14.60 -6.61
N ALA A 346 -5.27 13.62 -6.05
CA ALA A 346 -5.20 13.27 -4.63
C ALA A 346 -4.31 12.05 -4.37
N ALA A 347 -4.49 10.98 -5.13
CA ALA A 347 -3.98 9.65 -4.80
C ALA A 347 -3.03 9.04 -5.84
N ALA A 348 -2.77 9.69 -6.98
CA ALA A 348 -1.93 9.08 -8.03
C ALA A 348 -0.55 8.69 -7.50
N GLY A 349 -0.18 7.42 -7.68
CA GLY A 349 1.10 6.89 -7.20
C GLY A 349 1.12 6.51 -5.71
N ALA A 350 -0.01 6.53 -5.01
CA ALA A 350 -0.13 5.93 -3.70
C ALA A 350 -0.50 4.44 -3.82
N TYR A 351 0.28 3.53 -3.25
CA TYR A 351 -0.13 2.15 -3.00
C TYR A 351 -1.09 2.13 -1.80
N VAL A 352 -2.36 1.82 -2.07
CA VAL A 352 -3.44 1.85 -1.10
C VAL A 352 -3.74 0.44 -0.62
N THR A 353 -3.69 0.23 0.68
CA THR A 353 -3.88 -1.09 1.31
C THR A 353 -4.65 -0.99 2.63
N THR A 354 -5.08 -2.12 3.17
CA THR A 354 -5.76 -2.21 4.46
C THR A 354 -5.48 -3.51 5.21
N ASP A 355 -5.88 -3.56 6.47
CA ASP A 355 -5.79 -4.72 7.35
C ASP A 355 -7.17 -5.36 7.55
N TYR A 356 -7.22 -6.69 7.45
CA TYR A 356 -8.46 -7.45 7.53
C TYR A 356 -9.21 -7.27 8.87
N CYS A 357 -8.49 -7.13 9.98
CA CYS A 357 -9.10 -7.07 11.31
C CYS A 357 -9.51 -5.66 11.74
N THR A 358 -8.68 -4.67 11.46
CA THR A 358 -8.82 -3.30 11.99
C THR A 358 -9.48 -2.36 10.99
N ALA A 359 -9.44 -2.71 9.70
CA ALA A 359 -9.89 -1.87 8.59
C ALA A 359 -9.11 -0.55 8.45
N THR A 360 -8.00 -0.37 9.18
CA THR A 360 -7.14 0.80 8.99
C THR A 360 -6.64 0.82 7.55
N GLY A 361 -6.79 1.96 6.89
CA GLY A 361 -6.32 2.21 5.53
C GLY A 361 -4.96 2.91 5.56
N TRP A 362 -4.04 2.45 4.72
CA TRP A 362 -2.75 3.09 4.52
C TRP A 362 -2.55 3.46 3.05
N ALA A 363 -1.84 4.55 2.83
CA ALA A 363 -1.21 4.89 1.57
C ALA A 363 0.31 4.85 1.73
N ILE A 364 1.00 4.27 0.75
CA ILE A 364 2.47 4.19 0.68
C ILE A 364 2.90 4.80 -0.65
N ASP A 365 3.89 5.69 -0.65
CA ASP A 365 4.41 6.30 -1.87
C ASP A 365 5.06 5.24 -2.78
N ALA A 366 4.55 5.12 -4.01
CA ALA A 366 5.01 4.13 -4.98
C ALA A 366 6.25 4.57 -5.77
N ALA A 367 6.74 5.80 -5.57
CA ALA A 367 7.96 6.25 -6.21
C ALA A 367 9.11 5.25 -5.96
N PRO A 368 9.99 4.98 -6.95
CA PRO A 368 11.08 4.02 -6.82
C PRO A 368 12.22 4.52 -5.89
N GLU A 369 11.95 5.48 -5.02
CA GLU A 369 12.88 6.01 -4.03
C GLU A 369 12.97 5.09 -2.81
N SER A 370 14.08 5.13 -2.09
CA SER A 370 14.33 4.19 -0.99
C SER A 370 13.50 4.42 0.28
N SER A 371 12.78 5.54 0.41
CA SER A 371 12.12 5.93 1.66
C SER A 371 10.65 5.54 1.77
N HIS A 372 9.94 5.30 0.66
CA HIS A 372 8.52 4.92 0.61
C HIS A 372 7.67 5.46 1.78
N PRO A 373 7.56 6.80 1.94
CA PRO A 373 6.77 7.37 3.02
C PRO A 373 5.33 6.82 2.99
N SER A 374 4.74 6.66 4.17
CA SER A 374 3.40 6.09 4.32
C SER A 374 2.59 6.86 5.34
N ALA A 375 1.27 6.93 5.16
CA ALA A 375 0.34 7.56 6.08
C ALA A 375 -0.91 6.69 6.30
N VAL A 376 -1.56 6.88 7.45
CA VAL A 376 -2.92 6.38 7.70
C VAL A 376 -3.89 7.32 7.02
N ILE A 377 -4.73 6.79 6.13
CA ILE A 377 -5.63 7.59 5.28
C ILE A 377 -7.10 7.48 5.69
N GLY A 378 -7.40 6.71 6.75
CA GLY A 378 -8.76 6.50 7.24
C GLY A 378 -9.05 5.04 7.52
N GLU A 379 -10.33 4.66 7.40
CA GLU A 379 -10.80 3.29 7.60
C GLU A 379 -11.60 2.81 6.40
N PHE A 380 -11.34 1.58 5.98
CA PHE A 380 -12.15 0.83 5.04
C PHE A 380 -13.32 0.14 5.76
N PRO A 381 -14.24 -0.52 5.04
CA PRO A 381 -15.16 -1.46 5.66
C PRO A 381 -14.40 -2.56 6.42
N ILE A 382 -14.98 -3.04 7.53
CA ILE A 382 -14.40 -4.18 8.25
C ILE A 382 -14.31 -5.41 7.35
N GLN A 383 -13.27 -6.22 7.56
CA GLN A 383 -13.06 -7.50 6.86
C GLN A 383 -12.95 -7.36 5.34
N VAL A 384 -12.37 -6.26 4.83
CA VAL A 384 -11.96 -6.20 3.42
C VAL A 384 -11.06 -7.41 3.12
N SER A 385 -11.41 -8.19 2.11
CA SER A 385 -10.71 -9.42 1.73
C SER A 385 -9.83 -9.25 0.51
N THR A 386 -10.09 -8.23 -0.32
CA THR A 386 -9.27 -7.87 -1.48
C THR A 386 -9.60 -6.46 -1.96
N PHE A 387 -8.67 -5.93 -2.74
CA PHE A 387 -8.91 -4.83 -3.67
C PHE A 387 -9.14 -5.37 -5.08
N GLY A 388 -9.68 -4.52 -5.95
CA GLY A 388 -9.74 -4.68 -7.39
C GLY A 388 -9.67 -3.32 -8.07
N GLU A 389 -9.41 -3.34 -9.36
CA GLU A 389 -9.31 -2.16 -10.21
C GLU A 389 -10.21 -2.36 -11.43
N ASP A 390 -10.93 -1.33 -11.84
CA ASP A 390 -11.63 -1.34 -13.11
C ASP A 390 -10.70 -0.97 -14.29
N ALA A 391 -11.24 -0.92 -15.50
CA ALA A 391 -10.44 -0.60 -16.69
C ALA A 391 -9.91 0.85 -16.72
N ASP A 392 -10.46 1.75 -15.90
CA ASP A 392 -10.08 3.15 -15.82
C ASP A 392 -9.10 3.43 -14.66
N GLY A 393 -8.76 2.42 -13.86
CA GLY A 393 -7.84 2.52 -12.74
C GLY A 393 -8.50 2.85 -11.40
N GLU A 394 -9.83 2.85 -11.34
CA GLU A 394 -10.57 3.15 -10.13
C GLU A 394 -10.66 1.92 -9.22
N LEU A 395 -10.50 2.15 -7.91
CA LEU A 395 -10.37 1.07 -6.95
C LEU A 395 -11.72 0.66 -6.36
N TYR A 396 -11.86 -0.65 -6.21
CA TYR A 396 -12.97 -1.31 -5.57
C TYR A 396 -12.45 -2.19 -4.43
N VAL A 397 -13.25 -2.34 -3.38
CA VAL A 397 -13.01 -3.33 -2.33
C VAL A 397 -14.24 -4.16 -2.08
N VAL A 398 -14.02 -5.39 -1.64
CA VAL A 398 -15.07 -6.27 -1.13
C VAL A 398 -14.71 -6.72 0.27
N ASN A 399 -15.72 -6.95 1.11
CA ASN A 399 -15.53 -7.48 2.46
C ASN A 399 -16.14 -8.87 2.65
N ASP A 400 -15.44 -9.73 3.40
CA ASP A 400 -15.80 -11.14 3.65
C ASP A 400 -17.23 -11.23 4.22
N LEU A 401 -17.51 -10.46 5.28
CA LEU A 401 -18.85 -10.31 5.85
C LEU A 401 -19.19 -8.81 6.01
N PRO A 402 -20.39 -8.37 5.59
CA PRO A 402 -21.53 -9.17 5.15
C PRO A 402 -21.56 -9.45 3.63
N GLY A 403 -20.44 -9.33 2.91
CA GLY A 403 -20.40 -9.57 1.47
C GLY A 403 -20.91 -8.38 0.65
N GLN A 404 -20.18 -7.27 0.72
CA GLN A 404 -20.50 -6.03 0.01
C GLN A 404 -19.37 -5.65 -0.94
N LEU A 405 -19.72 -4.94 -2.00
CA LEU A 405 -18.79 -4.27 -2.91
C LEU A 405 -18.87 -2.77 -2.65
N HIS A 406 -17.71 -2.13 -2.56
CA HIS A 406 -17.60 -0.68 -2.38
C HIS A 406 -16.66 -0.09 -3.42
N GLU A 407 -17.06 1.07 -3.96
CA GLU A 407 -16.18 1.99 -4.67
C GLU A 407 -15.31 2.73 -3.66
N VAL A 408 -14.03 2.90 -3.98
CA VAL A 408 -13.08 3.65 -3.16
C VAL A 408 -12.95 5.06 -3.75
N SER A 409 -12.92 6.06 -2.88
CA SER A 409 -12.77 7.46 -3.26
C SER A 409 -11.74 8.14 -2.39
N PHE A 410 -11.07 9.14 -2.95
CA PHE A 410 -10.02 9.87 -2.26
C PHE A 410 -10.27 11.37 -2.29
N GLU A 411 -9.89 12.04 -1.22
CA GLU A 411 -9.81 13.49 -1.18
C GLU A 411 -8.56 13.93 -0.41
N LEU A 412 -8.05 15.11 -0.75
CA LEU A 412 -7.04 15.76 0.08
C LEU A 412 -7.76 16.63 1.09
N GLU A 413 -7.60 16.29 2.37
CA GLU A 413 -8.00 17.15 3.45
C GLU A 413 -7.30 18.51 3.29
N PRO A 414 -7.95 19.61 3.71
CA PRO A 414 -7.30 20.90 3.82
C PRO A 414 -6.01 20.76 4.64
N ASP A 415 -5.01 21.60 4.38
CA ASP A 415 -3.86 21.69 5.27
C ASP A 415 -4.38 21.87 6.71
N ALA A 416 -3.91 21.01 7.64
CA ALA A 416 -4.14 21.25 9.05
C ALA A 416 -3.75 22.70 9.33
N SER A 417 -4.67 23.49 9.87
CA SER A 417 -4.43 24.92 9.91
C SER A 417 -3.14 25.20 10.67
N ASN A 418 -2.23 25.96 10.06
CA ASN A 418 -0.95 26.28 10.71
C ASN A 418 -1.13 27.21 11.92
N CYS A 419 -2.38 27.55 12.28
CA CYS A 419 -2.72 28.46 13.33
C CYS A 419 -4.07 28.14 13.97
N ALA A 420 -4.15 28.23 15.29
CA ALA A 420 -5.43 28.21 16.00
C ALA A 420 -5.75 29.58 16.60
N VAL A 421 -7.03 29.97 16.62
CA VAL A 421 -7.50 31.27 17.13
C VAL A 421 -8.49 31.09 18.28
N GLY A 422 -8.05 31.43 19.48
CA GLY A 422 -8.95 31.65 20.61
C GLY A 422 -9.56 33.05 20.55
N TYR A 423 -10.89 33.17 20.62
CA TYR A 423 -11.58 34.47 20.65
C TYR A 423 -12.57 34.54 21.81
N GLU A 424 -12.51 35.63 22.58
CA GLU A 424 -13.38 35.89 23.72
C GLU A 424 -13.96 37.31 23.66
N VAL A 425 -15.28 37.43 23.83
CA VAL A 425 -15.93 38.74 24.05
C VAL A 425 -15.82 39.09 25.53
N ARG A 426 -14.95 40.04 25.86
CA ARG A 426 -14.76 40.59 27.20
C ARG A 426 -15.50 41.89 27.38
N ASN A 427 -16.09 42.07 28.56
CA ASN A 427 -16.68 43.34 29.01
C ASN A 427 -17.56 44.00 27.92
N GLN A 428 -18.78 43.53 27.70
CA GLN A 428 -19.73 44.16 26.78
C GLN A 428 -20.59 45.20 27.51
N TRP A 429 -20.77 46.39 26.93
CA TRP A 429 -21.62 47.46 27.47
C TRP A 429 -22.30 48.26 26.36
N GLY A 430 -23.60 48.53 26.51
CA GLY A 430 -24.33 49.38 25.56
C GLY A 430 -24.12 48.96 24.10
N THR A 431 -23.38 49.77 23.34
CA THR A 431 -23.00 49.54 21.94
C THR A 431 -21.50 49.26 21.76
N GLY A 432 -20.78 48.83 22.80
CA GLY A 432 -19.34 48.60 22.77
C GLY A 432 -18.92 47.34 23.53
N TYR A 433 -17.77 46.77 23.17
CA TYR A 433 -17.16 45.63 23.87
C TYR A 433 -15.66 45.55 23.62
N ILE A 434 -14.97 44.72 24.41
CA ILE A 434 -13.58 44.34 24.18
C ILE A 434 -13.52 42.92 23.61
N GLY A 435 -12.92 42.72 22.44
CA GLY A 435 -12.56 41.39 21.97
C GLY A 435 -11.14 41.04 22.42
N ALA A 436 -10.94 39.84 22.95
CA ALA A 436 -9.61 39.29 23.24
C ALA A 436 -9.34 38.11 22.31
N VAL A 437 -8.16 38.09 21.70
CA VAL A 437 -7.78 37.11 20.68
C VAL A 437 -6.41 36.54 21.00
N THR A 438 -6.31 35.22 20.99
CA THR A 438 -5.06 34.46 21.08
C THR A 438 -4.85 33.74 19.77
N VAL A 439 -3.73 33.98 19.09
CA VAL A 439 -3.32 33.21 17.92
C VAL A 439 -2.18 32.30 18.32
N THR A 440 -2.31 31.00 18.07
CA THR A 440 -1.25 30.00 18.29
C THR A 440 -0.75 29.52 16.94
N ASN A 441 0.57 29.42 16.75
CA ASN A 441 1.17 28.79 15.59
C ASN A 441 1.26 27.27 15.84
N ASN A 442 0.48 26.49 15.11
CA ASN A 442 0.50 25.02 15.17
C ASN A 442 1.43 24.41 14.11
N GLY A 443 1.92 25.22 13.17
CA GLY A 443 2.85 24.79 12.12
C GLY A 443 4.27 24.57 12.63
N THR A 444 5.12 24.08 11.73
CA THR A 444 6.55 23.77 11.97
C THR A 444 7.49 24.93 11.65
N GLU A 445 7.01 25.98 10.98
CA GLU A 445 7.76 27.19 10.64
C GLU A 445 7.21 28.43 11.37
N PRO A 446 8.05 29.46 11.64
CA PRO A 446 7.57 30.73 12.19
C PRO A 446 6.57 31.45 11.27
N ILE A 447 5.48 31.97 11.83
CA ILE A 447 4.58 32.88 11.11
C ILE A 447 5.14 34.28 11.21
N GLU A 448 5.72 34.77 10.12
CA GLU A 448 6.28 36.12 10.00
C GLU A 448 5.23 37.14 9.50
N ASP A 449 5.38 38.39 9.95
CA ASP A 449 4.54 39.54 9.58
C ASP A 449 3.04 39.24 9.61
N TRP A 450 2.59 38.56 10.66
CA TRP A 450 1.26 37.96 10.71
C TRP A 450 0.13 39.00 10.56
N SER A 451 -0.90 38.61 9.82
CA SER A 451 -2.11 39.38 9.53
C SER A 451 -3.33 38.50 9.71
N LEU A 452 -4.13 38.79 10.74
CA LEU A 452 -5.36 38.05 11.05
C LEU A 452 -6.58 38.80 10.51
N SER A 453 -7.48 38.09 9.82
CA SER A 453 -8.74 38.66 9.33
C SER A 453 -9.96 37.81 9.68
N TRP A 454 -11.09 38.47 9.90
CA TRP A 454 -12.39 37.83 10.12
C TRP A 454 -13.54 38.69 9.59
N THR A 455 -14.71 38.08 9.40
CA THR A 455 -15.91 38.81 8.98
C THR A 455 -16.55 39.50 10.18
N SER A 456 -16.78 40.81 10.07
CA SER A 456 -17.40 41.62 11.12
C SER A 456 -18.88 41.28 11.30
N ALA A 457 -19.36 41.23 12.52
CA ALA A 457 -20.79 41.15 12.83
C ALA A 457 -21.54 42.41 12.33
N PRO A 458 -22.88 42.34 12.14
CA PRO A 458 -23.66 43.48 11.67
C PRO A 458 -23.50 44.77 12.50
N GLY A 459 -22.92 45.79 11.85
CA GLY A 459 -22.60 47.08 12.46
C GLY A 459 -21.50 47.03 13.52
N GLU A 460 -20.69 45.96 13.51
CA GLU A 460 -19.42 45.91 14.23
C GLU A 460 -18.41 46.87 13.56
N ARG A 461 -17.66 47.60 14.38
CA ARG A 461 -16.50 48.37 13.95
C ARG A 461 -15.41 48.33 14.99
N VAL A 462 -14.20 47.89 14.60
CA VAL A 462 -13.04 47.95 15.49
C VAL A 462 -12.48 49.36 15.54
N THR A 463 -12.43 49.95 16.72
CA THR A 463 -12.03 51.35 16.94
C THR A 463 -10.58 51.50 17.37
N SER A 464 -10.04 50.51 18.07
CA SER A 464 -8.63 50.45 18.48
C SER A 464 -8.23 49.02 18.83
N ALA A 465 -6.95 48.70 18.72
CA ALA A 465 -6.39 47.43 19.18
C ALA A 465 -5.13 47.65 20.04
N TRP A 466 -4.83 46.70 20.91
CA TRP A 466 -3.65 46.62 21.75
C TRP A 466 -2.85 45.38 21.36
N ASN A 467 -1.51 45.49 21.27
CA ASN A 467 -0.61 44.46 20.72
C ASN A 467 -0.88 44.06 19.26
N ALA A 468 -1.70 44.83 18.54
CA ALA A 468 -1.94 44.69 17.12
C ALA A 468 -2.30 46.05 16.50
N THR A 469 -2.14 46.17 15.18
CA THR A 469 -2.53 47.36 14.40
C THR A 469 -3.74 47.03 13.53
N VAL A 470 -4.80 47.84 13.64
CA VAL A 470 -6.01 47.69 12.81
C VAL A 470 -5.74 48.24 11.41
N VAL A 471 -5.94 47.40 10.39
CA VAL A 471 -5.75 47.72 8.97
C VAL A 471 -7.08 47.97 8.27
N ALA A 472 -8.10 47.17 8.59
CA ALA A 472 -9.47 47.33 8.13
C ALA A 472 -10.41 47.14 9.32
N ASP A 473 -11.42 48.01 9.45
CA ASP A 473 -12.24 48.11 10.66
C ASP A 473 -13.71 47.71 10.50
N THR A 474 -14.17 47.40 9.29
CA THR A 474 -15.57 47.05 8.96
C THR A 474 -15.63 46.07 7.77
N GLY A 475 -16.69 45.25 7.72
CA GLY A 475 -16.87 44.24 6.67
C GLY A 475 -15.96 43.03 6.91
N THR A 476 -14.74 43.09 6.41
CA THR A 476 -13.66 42.18 6.81
C THR A 476 -12.73 42.98 7.70
N ILE A 477 -12.71 42.65 8.98
CA ILE A 477 -11.77 43.25 9.91
C ILE A 477 -10.42 42.57 9.69
N THR A 478 -9.37 43.37 9.60
CA THR A 478 -7.99 42.89 9.47
C THR A 478 -7.12 43.60 10.48
N VAL A 479 -6.35 42.83 11.25
CA VAL A 479 -5.33 43.34 12.17
C VAL A 479 -3.98 42.69 11.86
N ARG A 480 -2.90 43.40 12.16
CA ARG A 480 -1.52 42.93 11.99
C ARG A 480 -0.76 42.95 13.30
N GLY A 481 0.25 42.09 13.40
CA GLY A 481 1.23 42.14 14.48
C GLY A 481 1.84 43.54 14.64
N ALA A 482 2.08 43.92 15.89
CA ALA A 482 2.96 45.04 16.21
C ALA A 482 4.43 44.66 15.93
N GLU A 483 5.31 45.65 15.83
CA GLU A 483 6.72 45.44 15.46
C GLU A 483 7.47 44.45 16.37
N TRP A 484 7.06 44.32 17.64
CA TRP A 484 7.72 43.44 18.61
C TRP A 484 7.12 42.04 18.71
N ASN A 485 5.99 41.79 18.05
CA ASN A 485 5.32 40.48 18.02
C ASN A 485 4.90 40.08 16.60
N SER A 486 5.61 40.58 15.58
CA SER A 486 5.33 40.28 14.17
C SER A 486 5.65 38.84 13.77
N SER A 487 6.46 38.14 14.56
CA SER A 487 6.80 36.72 14.37
C SER A 487 6.19 35.85 15.48
N ILE A 488 5.59 34.72 15.10
CA ILE A 488 5.07 33.70 16.01
C ILE A 488 5.83 32.40 15.74
N ALA A 489 6.72 32.00 16.65
CA ALA A 489 7.47 30.74 16.52
C ALA A 489 6.54 29.50 16.58
N PRO A 490 6.96 28.34 16.05
CA PRO A 490 6.23 27.07 16.19
C PRO A 490 5.85 26.77 17.64
N GLY A 491 4.59 26.44 17.88
CA GLY A 491 4.02 26.16 19.21
C GLY A 491 3.88 27.38 20.13
N ALA A 492 4.23 28.58 19.68
CA ALA A 492 4.05 29.82 20.43
C ALA A 492 2.72 30.49 20.12
N SER A 493 2.31 31.40 21.00
CA SER A 493 1.08 32.18 20.83
C SER A 493 1.33 33.67 20.99
N VAL A 494 0.48 34.49 20.36
CA VAL A 494 0.41 35.93 20.55
C VAL A 494 -1.01 36.33 20.96
N ASP A 495 -1.09 37.24 21.94
CA ASP A 495 -2.36 37.79 22.41
C ASP A 495 -2.50 39.25 22.00
N PHE A 496 -3.69 39.60 21.52
CA PHE A 496 -4.09 40.99 21.32
C PHE A 496 -5.54 41.21 21.77
N GLU A 497 -5.86 42.45 22.10
CA GLU A 497 -7.22 42.85 22.43
C GLU A 497 -7.65 43.99 21.51
N PHE A 498 -8.95 44.19 21.34
CA PHE A 498 -9.48 45.30 20.58
C PHE A 498 -10.77 45.85 21.17
N LEU A 499 -10.99 47.15 20.99
CA LEU A 499 -12.24 47.82 21.33
C LEU A 499 -13.09 47.93 20.08
N ALA A 500 -14.32 47.42 20.13
CA ALA A 500 -15.25 47.53 19.01
C ALA A 500 -16.60 48.12 19.43
N THR A 501 -17.25 48.79 18.48
CA THR A 501 -18.66 49.18 18.58
C THR A 501 -19.52 48.18 17.84
N HIS A 502 -20.76 47.97 18.26
CA HIS A 502 -21.71 47.06 17.60
C HIS A 502 -23.13 47.62 17.53
N SER A 503 -23.94 47.13 16.59
CA SER A 503 -25.36 47.47 16.46
C SER A 503 -26.32 46.28 16.64
N GLY A 504 -25.79 45.05 16.59
CA GLY A 504 -26.52 43.79 16.77
C GLY A 504 -25.93 42.91 17.88
N ALA A 505 -26.23 41.60 17.85
CA ALA A 505 -25.60 40.64 18.76
C ALA A 505 -24.09 40.52 18.46
N VAL A 506 -23.27 40.47 19.51
CA VAL A 506 -21.84 40.20 19.39
C VAL A 506 -21.65 38.69 19.55
N SER A 507 -21.03 38.05 18.58
CA SER A 507 -20.72 36.62 18.60
C SER A 507 -19.26 36.40 18.21
N VAL A 508 -18.75 35.22 18.55
CA VAL A 508 -17.47 34.76 18.02
C VAL A 508 -17.59 34.62 16.49
N PRO A 509 -16.64 35.15 15.69
CA PRO A 509 -16.58 34.91 14.26
C PRO A 509 -16.52 33.41 13.93
N GLY A 510 -17.14 33.01 12.82
CA GLY A 510 -17.17 31.60 12.43
C GLY A 510 -15.89 31.10 11.76
N GLU A 511 -15.03 32.01 11.30
CA GLU A 511 -13.80 31.69 10.59
C GLU A 511 -12.79 32.83 10.77
N PHE A 512 -11.52 32.47 10.90
CA PHE A 512 -10.38 33.38 10.88
C PHE A 512 -9.42 32.98 9.76
N THR A 513 -8.77 33.97 9.17
CA THR A 513 -7.70 33.75 8.18
C THR A 513 -6.41 34.42 8.64
N MET A 514 -5.32 33.65 8.68
CA MET A 514 -3.96 34.14 8.93
C MET A 514 -3.19 34.21 7.61
N ASN A 515 -2.72 35.40 7.25
CA ASN A 515 -1.98 35.66 6.02
C ASN A 515 -2.69 35.15 4.73
N GLY A 516 -4.02 34.98 4.81
CA GLY A 516 -4.85 34.47 3.71
C GLY A 516 -5.20 32.98 3.80
N SER A 517 -4.61 32.23 4.72
CA SER A 517 -4.93 30.82 4.99
C SER A 517 -5.89 30.68 6.17
N VAL A 518 -6.78 29.70 6.15
CA VAL A 518 -7.74 29.46 7.26
C VAL A 518 -6.98 29.03 8.53
N CYS A 519 -7.42 29.53 9.69
CA CYS A 519 -7.02 29.08 11.02
C CYS A 519 -8.17 28.33 11.70
N ASP A 520 -7.83 27.36 12.55
CA ASP A 520 -8.77 26.62 13.41
C ASP A 520 -9.33 27.46 14.55
#